data_AF-A0A942PCG7-F1
#
_entry.id   AF-A0A942PCG7-F1
#
_cell.length_a   1.000
_cell.length_b   1.000
_cell.length_c   1.000
_cell.angle_alpha   90.00
_cell.angle_beta   90.00
_cell.angle_gamma   90.00
#
_symmetry.space_group_name_H-M   'P 1'
#
loop_
_entity.id
_entity.type
_entity.pdbx_description
1 polymer ?
#
loop_
_entity_poly.entity_id
_entity_poly.type
_entity_poly.pdbx_seq_one_letter_code
_entity_poly.pdbx_strand_id
1 'polypeptide(L)'
;MFVYRGSRPDGSGRVLLVAAAFAGLTTFALAQASGPDFFKITDLKTDDNVNVRSEPNANAKIVGKIAKNTDGVKNLGCKGGLTKKQWEKASDARKKADARTGWCEVEFKDVKGWVSRRLLVEGTGSNDGPLEQQAQTPDEQKQEQQKQEQAEKKPETPPAPPPKIAPSFDCEKAEKHAEKLVCGDNGLAALDLEIARLYVLASEEMNATPGFEELLDGQRKWLAERNTCFDQECLAEMYVRRIHQLRQGFDAARKPGNRIRSAGPYVLRCDGLDALVGVTVVSTDPAYAYIEWNKTFAVMKKIPSASGVHYDGNFASLRAKGTKASLKLPGHDDNLTCKLETGG
;
A
#
# COMPACT_ATOMS: atom_id res chain seq x y z
N MET A 1 -53.31 15.73 59.70
CA MET A 1 -54.76 15.56 59.98
C MET A 1 -55.48 16.81 59.47
N PHE A 2 -56.71 16.69 58.95
CA PHE A 2 -57.57 17.69 58.25
C PHE A 2 -57.59 17.69 56.69
N VAL A 3 -58.12 16.60 56.13
CA VAL A 3 -59.45 16.44 55.48
C VAL A 3 -60.07 17.57 54.61
N TYR A 4 -60.23 17.25 53.31
CA TYR A 4 -61.35 17.39 52.35
C TYR A 4 -62.28 18.63 52.26
N ARG A 5 -62.44 19.11 51.01
CA ARG A 5 -63.69 19.23 50.19
C ARG A 5 -63.26 19.87 48.85
N GLY A 6 -63.75 19.56 47.65
CA GLY A 6 -64.86 18.76 47.15
C GLY A 6 -65.33 19.39 45.82
N SER A 7 -65.58 18.54 44.82
CA SER A 7 -66.50 18.73 43.68
C SER A 7 -66.04 19.45 42.40
N ARG A 8 -66.04 18.66 41.30
CA ARG A 8 -66.24 19.06 39.89
C ARG A 8 -67.74 19.30 39.62
N PRO A 9 -68.08 19.91 38.48
CA PRO A 9 -68.85 19.14 37.49
C PRO A 9 -68.46 19.35 36.02
N ASP A 10 -68.97 18.42 35.21
CA ASP A 10 -68.84 18.17 33.76
C ASP A 10 -69.20 19.32 32.81
N GLY A 11 -68.72 19.23 31.56
CA GLY A 11 -69.27 20.02 30.46
C GLY A 11 -68.50 19.95 29.14
N SER A 12 -68.70 18.85 28.40
CA SER A 12 -68.87 18.75 26.94
C SER A 12 -68.43 19.93 26.05
N GLY A 13 -67.41 19.70 25.20
CA GLY A 13 -67.06 20.61 24.10
C GLY A 13 -66.23 19.90 23.03
N ARG A 14 -66.90 19.26 22.07
CA ARG A 14 -66.30 18.77 20.83
C ARG A 14 -65.82 19.96 19.99
N VAL A 15 -64.52 20.08 19.78
CA VAL A 15 -63.95 20.93 18.72
C VAL A 15 -63.42 20.01 17.62
N LEU A 16 -64.15 19.99 16.50
CA LEU A 16 -63.69 19.46 15.22
C LEU A 16 -62.56 20.39 14.71
N LEU A 17 -61.33 19.89 14.70
CA LEU A 17 -60.25 20.48 13.92
C LEU A 17 -60.07 19.67 12.63
N VAL A 18 -60.56 20.25 11.54
CA VAL A 18 -60.25 19.85 10.16
C VAL A 18 -58.79 20.24 9.91
N ALA A 19 -57.87 19.27 9.99
CA ALA A 19 -56.49 19.47 9.55
C ALA A 19 -56.41 19.08 8.07
N ALA A 20 -56.27 20.11 7.22
CA ALA A 20 -56.10 19.99 5.78
C ALA A 20 -54.86 19.16 5.44
N ALA A 21 -55.03 18.20 4.53
CA ALA A 21 -53.96 17.46 3.89
C ALA A 21 -53.11 18.40 3.01
N PHE A 22 -51.87 18.66 3.42
CA PHE A 22 -50.81 19.04 2.49
C PHE A 22 -49.90 17.83 2.32
N ALA A 23 -50.20 17.03 1.29
CA ALA A 23 -49.27 16.06 0.73
C ALA A 23 -48.14 16.85 0.04
N GLY A 24 -47.19 17.33 0.83
CA GLY A 24 -45.90 17.79 0.32
C GLY A 24 -45.14 16.57 -0.19
N LEU A 25 -45.24 16.29 -1.49
CA LEU A 25 -44.26 15.49 -2.21
C LEU A 25 -42.92 16.20 -2.06
N THR A 26 -42.18 15.87 -1.00
CA THR A 26 -40.75 16.15 -0.92
C THR A 26 -40.11 15.30 -2.00
N THR A 27 -39.89 15.92 -3.17
CA THR A 27 -38.93 15.45 -4.14
C THR A 27 -37.58 15.38 -3.42
N PHE A 28 -37.21 14.18 -2.98
CA PHE A 28 -35.83 13.88 -2.65
C PHE A 28 -35.05 14.03 -3.94
N ALA A 29 -34.50 15.22 -4.17
CA ALA A 29 -33.43 15.41 -5.11
C ALA A 29 -32.27 14.54 -4.60
N LEU A 30 -32.17 13.32 -5.15
CA LEU A 30 -30.97 12.51 -5.02
C LEU A 30 -29.88 13.31 -5.71
N ALA A 31 -29.04 14.00 -4.93
CA ALA A 31 -27.80 14.56 -5.43
C ALA A 31 -26.99 13.40 -6.02
N GLN A 32 -27.02 13.25 -7.34
CA GLN A 32 -26.07 12.43 -8.06
C GLN A 32 -24.72 13.08 -7.84
N ALA A 33 -23.89 12.43 -7.01
CA ALA A 33 -22.53 12.86 -6.76
C ALA A 33 -21.66 12.58 -8.00
N SER A 34 -21.95 13.27 -9.11
CA SER A 34 -21.00 13.41 -10.20
C SER A 34 -19.94 14.40 -9.72
N GLY A 35 -18.72 13.90 -9.49
CA GLY A 35 -17.57 14.77 -9.25
C GLY A 35 -17.29 15.66 -10.47
N PRO A 36 -16.42 16.67 -10.34
CA PRO A 36 -16.10 17.55 -11.46
C PRO A 36 -15.38 16.77 -12.56
N ASP A 37 -15.62 17.10 -13.83
CA ASP A 37 -14.94 16.46 -14.96
C ASP A 37 -13.47 16.90 -15.09
N PHE A 38 -13.17 18.12 -14.63
CA PHE A 38 -11.84 18.72 -14.64
C PHE A 38 -11.47 19.31 -13.28
N PHE A 39 -10.16 19.34 -13.02
CA PHE A 39 -9.54 19.97 -11.88
C PHE A 39 -8.65 21.14 -12.30
N LYS A 40 -8.42 22.04 -11.34
CA LYS A 40 -7.39 23.06 -11.35
C LYS A 40 -6.41 22.83 -10.20
N ILE A 41 -5.11 22.96 -10.48
CA ILE A 41 -4.04 22.81 -9.48
C ILE A 41 -3.97 24.06 -8.60
N THR A 42 -4.08 23.88 -7.28
CA THR A 42 -3.98 24.97 -6.30
C THR A 42 -3.15 24.58 -5.07
N ASP A 43 -2.92 25.54 -4.18
CA ASP A 43 -2.36 25.37 -2.83
C ASP A 43 -0.90 24.85 -2.74
N LEU A 44 -0.07 25.18 -3.73
CA LEU A 44 1.38 24.98 -3.63
C LEU A 44 2.04 26.18 -2.91
N LYS A 45 2.43 25.96 -1.63
CA LYS A 45 3.05 26.99 -0.78
C LYS A 45 4.54 27.24 -1.05
N THR A 46 5.24 26.26 -1.65
CA THR A 46 6.71 26.27 -1.77
C THR A 46 7.24 25.64 -3.06
N ASP A 47 6.38 25.21 -3.98
CA ASP A 47 6.76 24.57 -5.25
C ASP A 47 5.94 25.17 -6.39
N ASP A 48 6.56 25.35 -7.55
CA ASP A 48 5.89 25.83 -8.76
C ASP A 48 5.14 24.71 -9.49
N ASN A 49 5.30 23.45 -9.05
CA ASN A 49 4.68 22.28 -9.66
C ASN A 49 4.09 21.31 -8.64
N VAL A 50 3.03 20.58 -9.04
CA VAL A 50 2.54 19.41 -8.34
C VAL A 50 3.14 18.14 -8.94
N ASN A 51 3.59 17.23 -8.07
CA ASN A 51 4.09 15.93 -8.48
C ASN A 51 2.92 14.99 -8.82
N VAL A 52 2.91 14.46 -10.04
CA VAL A 52 2.02 13.37 -10.47
C VAL A 52 2.72 12.04 -10.22
N ARG A 53 2.05 11.12 -9.53
CA ARG A 53 2.67 9.89 -9.02
C ARG A 53 2.11 8.63 -9.66
N SER A 54 2.89 7.55 -9.67
CA SER A 54 2.45 6.26 -10.21
C SER A 54 1.32 5.60 -9.41
N GLU A 55 1.16 5.97 -8.13
CA GLU A 55 0.17 5.38 -7.21
C GLU A 55 -0.42 6.44 -6.25
N PRO A 56 -1.59 6.21 -5.62
CA PRO A 56 -2.27 7.15 -4.71
C PRO A 56 -1.59 7.26 -3.33
N ASN A 57 -0.29 7.58 -3.29
CA ASN A 57 0.44 7.84 -2.06
C ASN A 57 1.65 8.75 -2.27
N ALA A 58 2.11 9.42 -1.22
CA ALA A 58 3.14 10.45 -1.29
C ALA A 58 4.56 9.92 -1.59
N ASN A 59 4.77 8.60 -1.50
CA ASN A 59 6.08 7.97 -1.67
C ASN A 59 6.23 7.29 -3.04
N ALA A 60 5.16 7.22 -3.83
CA ALA A 60 5.17 6.62 -5.15
C ALA A 60 6.03 7.41 -6.14
N LYS A 61 6.60 6.70 -7.13
CA LYS A 61 7.44 7.27 -8.18
C LYS A 61 6.75 8.47 -8.82
N ILE A 62 7.47 9.58 -8.97
CA ILE A 62 6.98 10.73 -9.72
C ILE A 62 7.05 10.37 -11.20
N VAL A 63 5.89 10.36 -11.87
CA VAL A 63 5.76 10.05 -13.31
C VAL A 63 5.58 11.30 -14.16
N GLY A 64 5.35 12.44 -13.52
CA GLY A 64 5.34 13.74 -14.18
C GLY A 64 5.10 14.87 -13.20
N LYS A 65 5.08 16.11 -13.71
CA LYS A 65 4.83 17.32 -12.95
C LYS A 65 3.83 18.19 -13.71
N ILE A 66 2.91 18.83 -12.99
CA ILE A 66 1.94 19.78 -13.55
C ILE A 66 2.15 21.13 -12.86
N ALA A 67 2.21 22.22 -13.64
CA ALA A 67 2.48 23.55 -13.10
C ALA A 67 1.36 24.03 -12.17
N LYS A 68 1.72 24.87 -11.21
CA LYS A 68 0.78 25.60 -10.35
C LYS A 68 -0.22 26.39 -11.21
N ASN A 69 -1.47 26.51 -10.74
CA ASN A 69 -2.55 27.21 -11.42
C ASN A 69 -3.01 26.60 -12.76
N THR A 70 -2.46 25.45 -13.18
CA THR A 70 -2.94 24.73 -14.36
C THR A 70 -4.41 24.35 -14.18
N ASP A 71 -5.27 24.80 -15.09
CA ASP A 71 -6.67 24.39 -15.21
C ASP A 71 -6.79 23.32 -16.33
N GLY A 72 -7.93 22.64 -16.41
CA GLY A 72 -8.20 21.63 -17.43
C GLY A 72 -7.57 20.26 -17.17
N VAL A 73 -7.17 19.96 -15.93
CA VAL A 73 -6.63 18.64 -15.56
C VAL A 73 -7.76 17.63 -15.47
N LYS A 74 -7.80 16.63 -16.35
CA LYS A 74 -8.92 15.68 -16.44
C LYS A 74 -9.04 14.82 -15.19
N ASN A 75 -10.25 14.71 -14.63
CA ASN A 75 -10.54 13.84 -13.49
C ASN A 75 -10.84 12.41 -13.97
N LEU A 76 -10.00 11.44 -13.60
CA LEU A 76 -10.21 10.02 -13.89
C LEU A 76 -10.77 9.23 -12.69
N GLY A 77 -11.01 9.91 -11.56
CA GLY A 77 -11.60 9.36 -10.34
C GLY A 77 -10.69 9.48 -9.12
N CYS A 78 -11.31 9.57 -7.95
CA CYS A 78 -10.59 9.71 -6.68
C CYS A 78 -10.75 8.46 -5.79
N LYS A 79 -9.68 8.13 -5.04
CA LYS A 79 -9.61 7.04 -4.07
C LYS A 79 -9.09 7.54 -2.72
N GLY A 80 -9.55 6.90 -1.66
CA GLY A 80 -9.20 7.25 -0.28
C GLY A 80 -10.13 8.29 0.34
N GLY A 81 -10.13 8.33 1.66
CA GLY A 81 -11.09 9.08 2.47
C GLY A 81 -11.98 8.15 3.32
N LEU A 82 -12.65 8.70 4.32
CA LEU A 82 -13.66 8.00 5.09
C LEU A 82 -14.90 7.79 4.23
N THR A 83 -15.50 6.60 4.31
CA THR A 83 -16.84 6.39 3.76
C THR A 83 -17.85 7.29 4.48
N LYS A 84 -19.00 7.58 3.86
CA LYS A 84 -20.07 8.39 4.48
C LYS A 84 -20.40 7.94 5.91
N LYS A 85 -20.56 6.62 6.11
CA LYS A 85 -20.84 6.01 7.42
C LYS A 85 -19.69 6.19 8.43
N GLN A 86 -18.45 6.18 7.97
CA GLN A 86 -17.29 6.40 8.83
C GLN A 86 -17.10 7.90 9.13
N TRP A 87 -17.39 8.77 8.16
CA TRP A 87 -17.28 10.22 8.30
C TRP A 87 -18.30 10.77 9.28
N GLU A 88 -19.54 10.30 9.23
CA GLU A 88 -20.60 10.66 10.18
C GLU A 88 -20.23 10.32 11.63
N LYS A 89 -19.49 9.23 11.83
CA LYS A 89 -19.06 8.75 13.15
C LYS A 89 -17.68 9.24 13.59
N ALA A 90 -16.96 9.97 12.74
CA ALA A 90 -15.61 10.41 13.01
C ALA A 90 -15.57 11.67 13.89
N SER A 91 -14.54 11.76 14.74
CA SER A 91 -14.21 12.99 15.48
C SER A 91 -13.77 14.11 14.53
N ASP A 92 -13.85 15.37 14.96
CA ASP A 92 -13.46 16.51 14.13
C ASP A 92 -11.98 16.48 13.73
N ALA A 93 -11.10 16.00 14.63
CA ALA A 93 -9.70 15.76 14.31
C ALA A 93 -9.54 14.71 13.20
N ARG A 94 -10.35 13.64 13.23
CA ARG A 94 -10.33 12.59 12.21
C ARG A 94 -10.93 13.06 10.89
N LYS A 95 -12.01 13.84 10.90
CA LYS A 95 -12.58 14.50 9.71
C LYS A 95 -11.58 15.47 9.07
N LYS A 96 -10.83 16.21 9.89
CA LYS A 96 -9.78 17.14 9.43
C LYS A 96 -8.56 16.43 8.84
N ALA A 97 -8.18 15.27 9.40
CA ALA A 97 -7.17 14.40 8.80
C ALA A 97 -7.67 13.77 7.50
N ASP A 98 -8.95 13.37 7.48
CA ASP A 98 -9.59 12.77 6.31
C ASP A 98 -9.64 13.70 5.10
N ALA A 99 -9.95 14.98 5.34
CA ALA A 99 -9.91 16.04 4.32
C ALA A 99 -8.53 16.19 3.66
N ARG A 100 -7.46 15.69 4.29
CA ARG A 100 -6.09 15.69 3.77
C ARG A 100 -5.69 14.34 3.15
N THR A 101 -6.51 13.30 3.34
CA THR A 101 -6.28 11.95 2.82
C THR A 101 -7.22 11.67 1.67
N GLY A 102 -6.68 11.76 0.46
CA GLY A 102 -7.41 11.47 -0.77
C GLY A 102 -6.47 11.70 -1.94
N TRP A 103 -6.62 10.87 -2.96
CA TRP A 103 -5.83 10.93 -4.17
C TRP A 103 -6.76 10.83 -5.35
N CYS A 104 -6.53 11.65 -6.36
CA CYS A 104 -7.27 11.61 -7.61
C CYS A 104 -6.32 11.22 -8.73
N GLU A 105 -6.76 10.26 -9.54
CA GLU A 105 -6.10 9.92 -10.78
C GLU A 105 -6.46 11.00 -11.80
N VAL A 106 -5.46 11.54 -12.46
CA VAL A 106 -5.56 12.68 -13.36
C VAL A 106 -4.80 12.43 -14.66
N GLU A 107 -5.22 13.12 -15.71
CA GLU A 107 -4.55 13.13 -17.02
C GLU A 107 -4.47 14.58 -17.52
N PHE A 108 -3.27 15.01 -17.92
CA PHE A 108 -3.03 16.33 -18.49
C PHE A 108 -1.85 16.27 -19.46
N LYS A 109 -2.08 16.60 -20.73
CA LYS A 109 -1.12 16.36 -21.83
C LYS A 109 -0.64 14.90 -21.80
N ASP A 110 0.66 14.66 -21.84
CA ASP A 110 1.25 13.31 -21.85
C ASP A 110 1.46 12.72 -20.44
N VAL A 111 0.96 13.37 -19.40
CA VAL A 111 1.15 12.95 -18.00
C VAL A 111 -0.15 12.37 -17.44
N LYS A 112 -0.11 11.10 -17.03
CA LYS A 112 -1.20 10.41 -16.32
C LYS A 112 -0.70 9.80 -15.01
N GLY A 113 -1.45 10.00 -13.92
CA GLY A 113 -1.14 9.42 -12.62
C GLY A 113 -1.90 10.06 -11.47
N TRP A 114 -1.41 9.92 -10.25
CA TRP A 114 -2.11 10.29 -9.02
C TRP A 114 -1.60 11.59 -8.41
N VAL A 115 -2.52 12.49 -8.10
CA VAL A 115 -2.26 13.75 -7.39
C VAL A 115 -3.06 13.78 -6.09
N SER A 116 -2.49 14.38 -5.04
CA SER A 116 -3.19 14.53 -3.76
C SER A 116 -4.40 15.43 -3.94
N ARG A 117 -5.57 14.96 -3.48
CA ARG A 117 -6.85 15.69 -3.59
C ARG A 117 -6.79 17.10 -2.99
N ARG A 118 -5.95 17.30 -1.97
CA ARG A 118 -5.76 18.62 -1.32
C ARG A 118 -5.15 19.69 -2.24
N LEU A 119 -4.57 19.30 -3.37
CA LEU A 119 -3.93 20.18 -4.34
C LEU A 119 -4.84 20.44 -5.56
N LEU A 120 -6.08 19.95 -5.51
CA LEU A 120 -7.04 19.99 -6.61
C LEU A 120 -8.30 20.72 -6.16
N VAL A 121 -8.77 21.65 -6.98
CA VAL A 121 -10.11 22.23 -6.90
C VAL A 121 -10.82 22.04 -8.23
N GLU A 122 -12.13 22.25 -8.28
CA GLU A 122 -12.91 22.16 -9.51
C GLU A 122 -12.36 23.12 -10.57
N GLY A 123 -12.13 22.59 -11.77
CA GLY A 123 -11.57 23.31 -12.92
C GLY A 123 -12.63 23.53 -14.00
N THR A 124 -12.39 24.50 -14.87
CA THR A 124 -13.34 24.93 -15.90
C THR A 124 -13.13 24.24 -17.25
N GLY A 125 -12.02 23.51 -17.42
CA GLY A 125 -11.69 22.85 -18.68
C GLY A 125 -11.06 23.79 -19.72
N SER A 126 -10.84 25.08 -19.41
CA SER A 126 -10.12 25.98 -20.32
C SER A 126 -8.60 25.79 -20.17
N ASN A 127 -7.95 25.35 -21.25
CA ASN A 127 -6.49 25.22 -21.32
C ASN A 127 -5.83 26.61 -21.47
N ASP A 128 -5.97 27.51 -20.50
CA ASP A 128 -5.43 28.87 -20.57
C ASP A 128 -4.05 29.00 -19.87
N GLY A 129 -3.12 28.10 -20.22
CA GLY A 129 -1.68 28.28 -19.96
C GLY A 129 -0.96 28.59 -21.29
N PRO A 130 0.06 29.46 -21.33
CA PRO A 130 0.59 29.98 -22.60
C PRO A 130 1.02 28.84 -23.53
N LEU A 131 0.34 28.77 -24.67
CA LEU A 131 0.70 27.93 -25.81
C LEU A 131 1.87 28.60 -26.52
N GLU A 132 3.08 28.08 -26.30
CA GLU A 132 4.19 28.35 -27.22
C GLU A 132 4.40 27.10 -28.08
N GLN A 133 3.74 27.10 -29.24
CA GLN A 133 3.93 26.12 -30.29
C GLN A 133 5.16 26.53 -31.09
N GLN A 134 6.26 25.79 -30.96
CA GLN A 134 7.37 25.86 -31.89
C GLN A 134 7.33 24.59 -32.75
N ALA A 135 6.85 24.76 -33.99
CA ALA A 135 7.07 23.79 -35.04
C ALA A 135 8.57 23.81 -35.38
N GLN A 136 9.25 22.70 -35.11
CA GLN A 136 10.68 22.57 -35.41
C GLN A 136 10.92 22.63 -36.91
N THR A 137 11.90 23.45 -37.29
CA THR A 137 12.31 23.59 -38.69
C THR A 137 13.26 22.44 -39.07
N PRO A 138 13.37 22.08 -40.36
CA PRO A 138 14.22 20.96 -40.83
C PRO A 138 15.71 21.07 -40.43
N ASP A 139 16.19 22.27 -40.09
CA ASP A 139 17.56 22.49 -39.62
C ASP A 139 17.78 22.06 -38.15
N GLU A 140 16.74 22.06 -37.31
CA GLU A 140 16.82 21.57 -35.92
C GLU A 140 16.92 20.04 -35.86
N GLN A 141 16.27 19.32 -36.78
CA GLN A 141 16.35 17.85 -36.86
C GLN A 141 17.77 17.38 -37.24
N LYS A 142 18.49 18.17 -38.05
CA LYS A 142 19.87 17.87 -38.46
C LYS A 142 20.85 18.10 -37.31
N GLN A 143 20.56 19.05 -36.43
CA GLN A 143 21.34 19.30 -35.21
C GLN A 143 21.05 18.26 -34.12
N GLU A 144 19.82 17.74 -34.03
CA GLU A 144 19.45 16.69 -33.07
C GLU A 144 20.08 15.33 -33.42
N GLN A 145 20.20 14.98 -34.71
CA GLN A 145 20.92 13.78 -35.14
C GLN A 145 22.43 13.85 -34.84
N GLN A 146 23.07 15.01 -35.05
CA GLN A 146 24.48 15.20 -34.71
C GLN A 146 24.73 15.19 -33.20
N LYS A 147 23.75 15.64 -32.41
CA LYS A 147 23.79 15.61 -30.94
C LYS A 147 23.59 14.20 -30.37
N GLN A 148 22.82 13.35 -31.05
CA GLN A 148 22.66 11.94 -30.68
C GLN A 148 23.92 11.10 -30.99
N GLU A 149 24.58 11.35 -32.13
CA GLU A 149 25.85 10.67 -32.49
C GLU A 149 27.03 11.08 -31.59
N GLN A 150 26.99 12.29 -31.01
CA GLN A 150 27.95 12.72 -29.98
C GLN A 150 27.59 12.26 -28.55
N ALA A 151 26.32 11.95 -28.27
CA ALA A 151 25.90 11.42 -26.96
C ALA A 151 26.43 9.99 -26.71
N GLU A 152 26.61 9.20 -27.78
CA GLU A 152 27.18 7.85 -27.70
C GLU A 152 28.70 7.83 -27.40
N LYS A 153 29.37 8.99 -27.46
CA LYS A 153 30.80 9.14 -27.13
C LYS A 153 31.08 9.80 -25.78
N LYS A 154 30.05 10.16 -25.01
CA LYS A 154 30.23 10.70 -23.65
C LYS A 154 30.37 9.53 -22.66
N PRO A 155 31.37 9.50 -21.77
CA PRO A 155 31.38 8.54 -20.68
C PRO A 155 30.11 8.77 -19.85
N GLU A 156 29.22 7.78 -19.80
CA GLU A 156 28.02 7.83 -18.98
C GLU A 156 28.42 8.08 -17.53
N THR A 157 27.93 9.18 -16.96
CA THR A 157 27.99 9.38 -15.51
C THR A 157 27.31 8.18 -14.85
N PRO A 158 27.93 7.54 -13.83
CA PRO A 158 27.33 6.40 -13.16
C PRO A 158 25.90 6.70 -12.71
N PRO A 159 24.97 5.73 -12.82
CA PRO A 159 23.59 5.94 -12.40
C PRO A 159 23.54 6.42 -10.95
N ALA A 160 22.75 7.47 -10.69
CA ALA A 160 22.56 8.00 -9.34
C ALA A 160 22.08 6.86 -8.41
N PRO A 161 22.56 6.81 -7.15
CA PRO A 161 22.17 5.75 -6.23
C PRO A 161 20.65 5.75 -6.01
N PRO A 162 20.03 4.58 -5.82
CA PRO A 162 18.59 4.47 -5.62
C PRO A 162 18.13 5.27 -4.39
N PRO A 163 16.89 5.80 -4.39
CA PRO A 163 16.37 6.57 -3.27
C PRO A 163 16.34 5.72 -1.99
N LYS A 164 16.73 6.32 -0.86
CA LYS A 164 16.78 5.65 0.44
C LYS A 164 15.38 5.34 0.97
N ILE A 165 15.15 4.12 1.44
CA ILE A 165 13.92 3.67 2.11
C ILE A 165 14.10 3.84 3.62
N ALA A 166 13.17 4.55 4.27
CA ALA A 166 13.15 4.66 5.72
C ALA A 166 12.41 3.45 6.34
N PRO A 167 12.96 2.82 7.40
CA PRO A 167 12.29 1.73 8.13
C PRO A 167 11.10 2.25 8.95
N SER A 168 10.45 1.37 9.70
CA SER A 168 9.28 1.71 10.55
C SER A 168 9.62 2.50 11.82
N PHE A 169 10.90 2.73 12.07
CA PHE A 169 11.43 3.47 13.22
C PHE A 169 12.34 4.62 12.78
N ASP A 170 12.64 5.50 13.73
CA ASP A 170 13.49 6.67 13.53
C ASP A 170 14.98 6.26 13.56
N CYS A 171 15.65 6.40 12.41
CA CYS A 171 17.06 6.05 12.28
C CYS A 171 18.00 6.91 13.11
N GLU A 172 17.61 8.12 13.49
CA GLU A 172 18.42 8.97 14.38
C GLU A 172 18.44 8.44 15.81
N LYS A 173 17.47 7.59 16.17
CA LYS A 173 17.33 6.96 17.48
C LYS A 173 17.78 5.49 17.49
N ALA A 174 18.39 5.01 16.40
CA ALA A 174 18.87 3.64 16.30
C ALA A 174 20.06 3.41 17.25
N GLU A 175 19.84 2.59 18.27
CA GLU A 175 20.88 2.26 19.26
C GLU A 175 21.55 0.94 18.92
N LYS A 176 20.76 -0.05 18.52
CA LYS A 176 21.23 -1.43 18.33
C LYS A 176 21.95 -1.57 16.98
N HIS A 177 22.94 -2.47 16.93
CA HIS A 177 23.65 -2.79 15.69
C HIS A 177 22.69 -3.20 14.57
N ALA A 178 21.73 -4.07 14.87
CA ALA A 178 20.69 -4.49 13.94
C ALA A 178 19.88 -3.31 13.38
N GLU A 179 19.52 -2.33 14.21
CA GLU A 179 18.77 -1.14 13.78
C GLU A 179 19.60 -0.27 12.83
N LYS A 180 20.89 -0.13 13.11
CA LYS A 180 21.83 0.62 12.25
C LYS A 180 22.00 -0.06 10.90
N LEU A 181 22.09 -1.39 10.86
CA LEU A 181 22.10 -2.17 9.61
C LEU A 181 20.81 -1.94 8.80
N VAL A 182 19.65 -2.01 9.45
CA VAL A 182 18.35 -1.74 8.81
C VAL A 182 18.28 -0.31 8.27
N CYS A 183 18.83 0.68 8.98
CA CYS A 183 18.88 2.08 8.53
C CYS A 183 19.86 2.34 7.37
N GLY A 184 20.82 1.45 7.15
CA GLY A 184 21.80 1.54 6.07
C GLY A 184 21.40 0.81 4.79
N ASP A 185 20.41 -0.08 4.85
CA ASP A 185 20.07 -1.00 3.77
C ASP A 185 18.59 -0.91 3.38
N ASN A 186 18.33 -0.57 2.12
CA ASN A 186 16.98 -0.39 1.60
C ASN A 186 16.15 -1.69 1.61
N GLY A 187 16.79 -2.84 1.40
CA GLY A 187 16.14 -4.15 1.42
C GLY A 187 15.69 -4.51 2.84
N LEU A 188 16.57 -4.34 3.83
CA LEU A 188 16.24 -4.54 5.24
C LEU A 188 15.17 -3.56 5.74
N ALA A 189 15.26 -2.27 5.35
CA ALA A 189 14.22 -1.29 5.68
C ALA A 189 12.85 -1.67 5.07
N ALA A 190 12.84 -2.23 3.86
CA ALA A 190 11.62 -2.72 3.21
C ALA A 190 11.01 -3.94 3.92
N LEU A 191 11.84 -4.87 4.41
CA LEU A 191 11.41 -5.99 5.25
C LEU A 191 10.84 -5.51 6.59
N ASP A 192 11.47 -4.51 7.20
CA ASP A 192 11.03 -3.90 8.45
C ASP A 192 9.65 -3.25 8.35
N LEU A 193 9.42 -2.49 7.27
CA LEU A 193 8.10 -1.95 6.95
C LEU A 193 7.03 -3.04 6.77
N GLU A 194 7.40 -4.21 6.23
CA GLU A 194 6.43 -5.30 6.07
C GLU A 194 6.07 -5.94 7.41
N ILE A 195 7.04 -6.16 8.31
CA ILE A 195 6.74 -6.63 9.66
C ILE A 195 5.83 -5.65 10.38
N ALA A 196 6.14 -4.35 10.34
CA ALA A 196 5.31 -3.33 10.98
C ALA A 196 3.87 -3.37 10.46
N ARG A 197 3.68 -3.51 9.14
CA ARG A 197 2.36 -3.64 8.53
C ARG A 197 1.62 -4.89 9.00
N LEU A 198 2.27 -6.06 8.95
CA LEU A 198 1.66 -7.33 9.35
C LEU A 198 1.34 -7.37 10.84
N TYR A 199 2.19 -6.77 11.67
CA TYR A 199 2.00 -6.70 13.11
C TYR A 199 0.79 -5.85 13.50
N VAL A 200 0.56 -4.72 12.81
CA VAL A 200 -0.67 -3.93 12.99
C VAL A 200 -1.90 -4.75 12.67
N LEU A 201 -1.90 -5.49 11.55
CA LEU A 201 -3.04 -6.35 11.18
C LEU A 201 -3.29 -7.46 12.20
N ALA A 202 -2.24 -8.13 12.67
CA ALA A 202 -2.34 -9.14 13.72
C ALA A 202 -2.85 -8.54 15.04
N SER A 203 -2.38 -7.35 15.39
CA SER A 203 -2.81 -6.65 16.61
C SER A 203 -4.27 -6.23 16.54
N GLU A 204 -4.75 -5.74 15.40
CA GLU A 204 -6.16 -5.40 15.17
C GLU A 204 -7.07 -6.62 15.27
N GLU A 205 -6.63 -7.78 14.76
CA GLU A 205 -7.37 -9.05 14.88
C GLU A 205 -7.47 -9.53 16.32
N MET A 206 -6.39 -9.35 17.10
CA MET A 206 -6.28 -9.91 18.45
C MET A 206 -6.71 -8.97 19.58
N ASN A 207 -6.92 -7.67 19.33
CA ASN A 207 -7.06 -6.62 20.35
C ASN A 207 -8.12 -6.86 21.45
N ALA A 208 -9.10 -7.74 21.23
CA ALA A 208 -10.15 -8.08 22.18
C ALA A 208 -10.07 -9.55 22.65
N THR A 209 -8.91 -10.20 22.49
CA THR A 209 -8.68 -11.61 22.79
C THR A 209 -7.50 -11.79 23.76
N PRO A 210 -7.47 -12.88 24.56
CA PRO A 210 -6.30 -13.20 25.40
C PRO A 210 -5.00 -13.37 24.62
N GLY A 211 -5.06 -13.74 23.34
CA GLY A 211 -3.86 -13.93 22.51
C GLY A 211 -3.14 -12.63 22.12
N PHE A 212 -3.70 -11.46 22.44
CA PHE A 212 -3.01 -10.18 22.25
C PHE A 212 -1.70 -10.12 23.06
N GLU A 213 -1.73 -10.55 24.32
CA GLU A 213 -0.53 -10.55 25.18
C GLU A 213 0.55 -11.51 24.67
N GLU A 214 0.15 -12.66 24.13
CA GLU A 214 1.07 -13.61 23.49
C GLU A 214 1.72 -13.01 22.23
N LEU A 215 0.95 -12.27 21.42
CA LEU A 215 1.48 -11.54 20.26
C LEU A 215 2.49 -10.46 20.67
N LEU A 216 2.20 -9.70 21.74
CA LEU A 216 3.13 -8.70 22.29
C LEU A 216 4.43 -9.37 22.78
N ASP A 217 4.31 -10.46 23.54
CA ASP A 217 5.46 -11.18 24.08
C ASP A 217 6.33 -11.81 22.99
N GLY A 218 5.69 -12.46 22.01
CA GLY A 218 6.36 -13.01 20.84
C GLY A 218 7.10 -11.95 20.03
N GLN A 219 6.54 -10.73 19.91
CA GLN A 219 7.22 -9.63 19.23
C GLN A 219 8.44 -9.12 20.01
N ARG A 220 8.36 -9.02 21.34
CA ARG A 220 9.49 -8.63 22.18
C ARG A 220 10.63 -9.64 22.10
N LYS A 221 10.30 -10.94 22.20
CA LYS A 221 11.28 -12.03 22.05
C LYS A 221 11.95 -12.01 20.68
N TRP A 222 11.16 -11.88 19.61
CA TRP A 222 11.71 -11.76 18.26
C TRP A 222 12.63 -10.54 18.10
N LEU A 223 12.29 -9.38 18.66
CA LEU A 223 13.17 -8.20 18.63
C LEU A 223 14.50 -8.45 19.36
N ALA A 224 14.46 -9.15 20.50
CA ALA A 224 15.67 -9.53 21.23
C ALA A 224 16.56 -10.46 20.40
N GLU A 225 15.98 -11.48 19.75
CA GLU A 225 16.69 -12.39 18.85
C GLU A 225 17.24 -11.67 17.63
N ARG A 226 16.45 -10.82 16.96
CA ARG A 226 16.89 -10.00 15.81
C ARG A 226 18.14 -9.18 16.17
N ASN A 227 18.19 -8.65 17.39
CA ASN A 227 19.29 -7.80 17.84
C ASN A 227 20.61 -8.56 18.06
N THR A 228 20.63 -9.89 17.99
CA THR A 228 21.86 -10.70 18.06
C THR A 228 22.52 -10.88 16.68
N CYS A 229 21.83 -10.56 15.59
CA CYS A 229 22.40 -10.66 14.24
C CYS A 229 23.60 -9.72 14.05
N PHE A 230 24.63 -10.24 13.39
CA PHE A 230 25.88 -9.53 13.14
C PHE A 230 25.96 -8.88 11.75
N ASP A 231 25.21 -9.40 10.77
CA ASP A 231 25.21 -8.94 9.39
C ASP A 231 23.80 -8.86 8.76
N GLN A 232 23.76 -8.40 7.51
CA GLN A 232 22.53 -8.22 6.75
C GLN A 232 21.85 -9.55 6.36
N GLU A 233 22.61 -10.63 6.16
CA GLU A 233 22.05 -11.92 5.76
C GLU A 233 21.31 -12.59 6.92
N CYS A 234 21.90 -12.58 8.11
CA CYS A 234 21.24 -13.00 9.35
C CYS A 234 19.95 -12.19 9.57
N LEU A 235 20.00 -10.87 9.41
CA LEU A 235 18.83 -10.03 9.59
C LEU A 235 17.75 -10.37 8.57
N ALA A 236 18.09 -10.48 7.29
CA ALA A 236 17.12 -10.83 6.24
C ALA A 236 16.40 -12.14 6.56
N GLU A 237 17.13 -13.17 7.01
CA GLU A 237 16.55 -14.44 7.45
C GLU A 237 15.56 -14.25 8.63
N MET A 238 15.97 -13.53 9.68
CA MET A 238 15.13 -13.24 10.85
C MET A 238 13.85 -12.48 10.48
N TYR A 239 13.95 -11.52 9.55
CA TYR A 239 12.82 -10.76 9.05
C TYR A 239 11.87 -11.63 8.22
N VAL A 240 12.39 -12.38 7.25
CA VAL A 240 11.59 -13.23 6.35
C VAL A 240 10.88 -14.35 7.12
N ARG A 241 11.55 -14.98 8.09
CA ARG A 241 10.94 -15.98 8.97
C ARG A 241 9.81 -15.39 9.80
N ARG A 242 9.99 -14.19 10.36
CA ARG A 242 8.93 -13.51 11.12
C ARG A 242 7.74 -13.09 10.26
N ILE A 243 8.00 -12.64 9.03
CA ILE A 243 6.95 -12.37 8.05
C ILE A 243 6.12 -13.64 7.81
N HIS A 244 6.75 -14.80 7.63
CA HIS A 244 6.02 -16.07 7.49
C HIS A 244 5.18 -16.37 8.73
N GLN A 245 5.76 -16.31 9.93
CA GLN A 245 5.04 -16.58 11.20
C GLN A 245 3.81 -15.70 11.38
N LEU A 246 3.93 -14.39 11.13
CA LEU A 246 2.80 -13.45 11.24
C LEU A 246 1.71 -13.77 10.20
N ARG A 247 2.09 -14.16 8.98
CA ARG A 247 1.10 -14.56 7.97
C ARG A 247 0.46 -15.91 8.26
N GLN A 248 1.19 -16.85 8.85
CA GLN A 248 0.64 -18.16 9.20
C GLN A 248 -0.31 -18.07 10.40
N GLY A 249 0.02 -17.25 11.39
CA GLY A 249 -0.72 -17.16 12.65
C GLY A 249 -1.98 -16.30 12.61
N PHE A 250 -2.14 -15.40 11.62
CA PHE A 250 -3.22 -14.40 11.62
C PHE A 250 -3.90 -14.27 10.25
N ASP A 251 -5.23 -14.28 10.23
CA ASP A 251 -6.00 -14.25 8.98
C ASP A 251 -5.92 -12.88 8.29
N ALA A 252 -5.97 -11.81 9.07
CA ALA A 252 -5.81 -10.44 8.60
C ALA A 252 -4.46 -10.22 7.91
N ALA A 253 -3.40 -10.91 8.37
CA ALA A 253 -2.08 -10.86 7.76
C ALA A 253 -2.00 -11.58 6.40
N ARG A 254 -2.91 -12.54 6.12
CA ARG A 254 -2.97 -13.26 4.83
C ARG A 254 -3.72 -12.49 3.76
N LYS A 255 -4.71 -11.67 4.14
CA LYS A 255 -5.56 -10.94 3.20
C LYS A 255 -4.74 -10.01 2.30
N PRO A 256 -5.00 -10.00 0.98
CA PRO A 256 -4.34 -9.07 0.08
C PRO A 256 -4.74 -7.63 0.45
N GLY A 257 -3.74 -6.76 0.60
CA GLY A 257 -3.92 -5.33 0.87
C GLY A 257 -3.31 -4.46 -0.22
N ASN A 258 -3.42 -3.14 -0.09
CA ASN A 258 -2.92 -2.20 -1.11
C ASN A 258 -1.38 -2.06 -1.16
N ARG A 259 -0.64 -2.73 -0.29
CA ARG A 259 0.84 -2.69 -0.18
C ARG A 259 1.38 -4.10 0.08
N ILE A 260 1.23 -4.98 -0.90
CA ILE A 260 1.65 -6.38 -0.78
C ILE A 260 3.17 -6.45 -0.94
N ARG A 261 3.92 -6.46 0.17
CA ARG A 261 5.34 -6.85 0.16
C ARG A 261 5.53 -8.34 0.43
N SER A 262 4.51 -9.04 0.88
CA SER A 262 4.55 -10.49 1.08
C SER A 262 3.24 -11.18 0.69
N ALA A 263 3.33 -12.44 0.27
CA ALA A 263 2.18 -13.26 -0.10
C ALA A 263 2.37 -14.73 0.32
N GLY A 264 1.26 -15.45 0.48
CA GLY A 264 1.21 -16.80 1.05
C GLY A 264 0.75 -16.83 2.52
N PRO A 265 0.97 -17.94 3.26
CA PRO A 265 1.63 -19.15 2.77
C PRO A 265 0.83 -19.83 1.65
N TYR A 266 1.47 -20.06 0.52
CA TYR A 266 1.02 -20.97 -0.51
C TYR A 266 1.36 -22.40 -0.10
N VAL A 267 0.68 -23.39 -0.67
CA VAL A 267 0.96 -24.80 -0.39
C VAL A 267 1.45 -25.46 -1.68
N LEU A 268 2.63 -26.08 -1.63
CA LEU A 268 3.11 -26.96 -2.69
C LEU A 268 2.95 -28.41 -2.26
N ARG A 269 2.46 -29.24 -3.19
CA ARG A 269 2.57 -30.69 -3.13
C ARG A 269 3.71 -31.12 -4.03
N CYS A 270 4.63 -31.91 -3.51
CA CYS A 270 5.80 -32.38 -4.23
C CYS A 270 5.77 -33.90 -4.36
N ASP A 271 6.01 -34.41 -5.56
CA ASP A 271 6.07 -35.84 -5.83
C ASP A 271 7.28 -36.44 -5.08
N GLY A 272 7.06 -37.52 -4.32
CA GLY A 272 8.11 -38.18 -3.53
C GLY A 272 8.42 -37.53 -2.18
N LEU A 273 7.65 -36.52 -1.76
CA LEU A 273 7.75 -35.92 -0.43
C LEU A 273 6.46 -36.16 0.36
N ASP A 274 6.55 -36.88 1.48
CA ASP A 274 5.41 -37.13 2.39
C ASP A 274 5.16 -35.95 3.34
N ALA A 275 5.13 -34.74 2.77
CA ALA A 275 4.84 -33.50 3.47
C ALA A 275 4.33 -32.45 2.49
N LEU A 276 3.43 -31.59 2.95
CA LEU A 276 3.10 -30.36 2.26
C LEU A 276 4.17 -29.30 2.56
N VAL A 277 4.52 -28.52 1.54
CA VAL A 277 5.50 -27.43 1.69
C VAL A 277 4.75 -26.10 1.73
N GLY A 278 4.82 -25.41 2.87
CA GLY A 278 4.32 -24.04 3.00
C GLY A 278 5.32 -23.06 2.39
N VAL A 279 4.84 -22.08 1.59
CA VAL A 279 5.71 -21.12 0.89
C VAL A 279 5.22 -19.69 1.09
N THR A 280 6.04 -18.83 1.67
CA THR A 280 5.78 -17.38 1.72
C THR A 280 6.79 -16.66 0.84
N VAL A 281 6.32 -15.82 -0.06
CA VAL A 281 7.19 -14.98 -0.89
C VAL A 281 7.19 -13.54 -0.38
N VAL A 282 8.33 -12.88 -0.47
CA VAL A 282 8.54 -11.49 -0.05
C VAL A 282 9.12 -10.71 -1.22
N SER A 283 8.34 -9.76 -1.73
CA SER A 283 8.61 -8.96 -2.93
C SER A 283 9.36 -7.67 -2.59
N THR A 284 10.52 -7.79 -1.96
CA THR A 284 11.49 -6.70 -1.73
C THR A 284 12.60 -6.74 -2.79
N ASP A 285 13.62 -5.86 -2.65
CA ASP A 285 14.86 -5.96 -3.41
C ASP A 285 16.05 -6.14 -2.44
N PRO A 286 16.70 -7.32 -2.41
CA PRO A 286 16.33 -8.52 -3.16
C PRO A 286 15.01 -9.13 -2.66
N ALA A 287 14.37 -9.95 -3.51
CA ALA A 287 13.17 -10.69 -3.14
C ALA A 287 13.55 -12.01 -2.44
N TYR A 288 12.66 -12.53 -1.60
CA TYR A 288 12.90 -13.75 -0.83
C TYR A 288 11.75 -14.74 -0.95
N ALA A 289 12.05 -16.01 -0.72
CA ALA A 289 11.08 -17.07 -0.47
C ALA A 289 11.45 -17.79 0.84
N TYR A 290 10.47 -17.91 1.73
CA TYR A 290 10.50 -18.81 2.87
C TYR A 290 9.77 -20.09 2.48
N ILE A 291 10.35 -21.24 2.78
CA ILE A 291 9.69 -22.53 2.70
C ILE A 291 9.75 -23.24 4.05
N GLU A 292 8.71 -24.01 4.38
CA GLU A 292 8.69 -24.88 5.57
C GLU A 292 8.06 -26.23 5.25
N TRP A 293 8.70 -27.30 5.73
CA TRP A 293 8.25 -28.69 5.63
C TRP A 293 8.79 -29.46 6.83
N ASN A 294 7.99 -30.34 7.45
CA ASN A 294 8.42 -31.17 8.59
C ASN A 294 9.16 -30.38 9.70
N LYS A 295 8.71 -29.17 10.03
CA LYS A 295 9.34 -28.23 10.98
C LYS A 295 10.77 -27.78 10.63
N THR A 296 11.23 -28.12 9.43
CA THR A 296 12.44 -27.59 8.79
C THR A 296 12.04 -26.43 7.90
N PHE A 297 12.89 -25.41 7.81
CA PHE A 297 12.63 -24.26 6.95
C PHE A 297 13.87 -23.86 6.18
N ALA A 298 13.69 -23.11 5.10
CA ALA A 298 14.77 -22.42 4.41
C ALA A 298 14.31 -21.03 3.98
N VAL A 299 15.20 -20.05 4.13
CA VAL A 299 15.07 -18.74 3.50
C VAL A 299 15.99 -18.70 2.28
N MET A 300 15.42 -18.32 1.15
CA MET A 300 16.11 -18.29 -0.14
C MET A 300 15.96 -16.91 -0.76
N LYS A 301 17.04 -16.41 -1.36
CA LYS A 301 17.09 -15.12 -2.05
C LYS A 301 16.81 -15.33 -3.54
N LYS A 302 16.04 -14.44 -4.16
CA LYS A 302 15.78 -14.50 -5.59
C LYS A 302 17.07 -14.24 -6.35
N ILE A 303 17.36 -15.11 -7.33
CA ILE A 303 18.49 -14.94 -8.24
C ILE A 303 18.00 -14.77 -9.68
N PRO A 304 18.82 -14.19 -10.58
CA PRO A 304 18.47 -14.08 -11.99
C PRO A 304 18.09 -15.42 -12.62
N SER A 305 17.08 -15.41 -13.49
CA SER A 305 16.60 -16.61 -14.19
C SER A 305 16.08 -16.22 -15.57
N ALA A 306 16.34 -17.08 -16.57
CA ALA A 306 15.86 -16.89 -17.94
C ALA A 306 14.33 -17.09 -18.08
N SER A 307 13.72 -17.87 -17.18
CA SER A 307 12.27 -18.14 -17.21
C SER A 307 11.75 -18.45 -15.81
N GLY A 308 10.61 -17.86 -15.46
CA GLY A 308 10.00 -18.04 -14.14
C GLY A 308 10.77 -17.33 -13.03
N VAL A 309 10.53 -17.75 -11.78
CA VAL A 309 11.26 -17.26 -10.61
C VAL A 309 12.19 -18.36 -10.09
N HIS A 310 13.36 -17.95 -9.63
CA HIS A 310 14.35 -18.83 -9.03
C HIS A 310 14.82 -18.21 -7.73
N TYR A 311 14.68 -18.97 -6.64
CA TYR A 311 15.19 -18.63 -5.33
C TYR A 311 16.24 -19.66 -4.94
N ASP A 312 17.36 -19.19 -4.41
CA ASP A 312 18.48 -20.02 -4.00
C ASP A 312 18.87 -19.67 -2.55
N GLY A 313 19.24 -20.68 -1.78
CA GLY A 313 19.65 -20.54 -0.38
C GLY A 313 20.58 -21.67 0.02
N ASN A 314 21.04 -21.65 1.27
CA ASN A 314 22.17 -22.46 1.72
C ASN A 314 22.07 -23.96 1.42
N PHE A 315 20.88 -24.55 1.53
CA PHE A 315 20.68 -25.99 1.32
C PHE A 315 19.40 -26.33 0.55
N ALA A 316 18.69 -25.31 0.06
CA ALA A 316 17.46 -25.49 -0.70
C ALA A 316 17.39 -24.47 -1.84
N SER A 317 16.74 -24.87 -2.94
CA SER A 317 16.47 -23.99 -4.07
C SER A 317 15.07 -24.24 -4.60
N LEU A 318 14.37 -23.18 -5.00
CA LEU A 318 13.01 -23.23 -5.54
C LEU A 318 12.95 -22.53 -6.89
N ARG A 319 12.54 -23.28 -7.92
CA ARG A 319 12.18 -22.73 -9.23
C ARG A 319 10.67 -22.84 -9.41
N ALA A 320 10.01 -21.77 -9.86
CA ALA A 320 8.58 -21.79 -10.11
C ALA A 320 8.18 -21.04 -11.39
N LYS A 321 7.19 -21.58 -12.10
CA LYS A 321 6.58 -20.97 -13.28
C LYS A 321 5.10 -21.35 -13.35
N GLY A 322 4.23 -20.36 -13.19
CA GLY A 322 2.79 -20.59 -13.06
C GLY A 322 2.50 -21.46 -11.83
N THR A 323 1.75 -22.54 -12.00
CA THR A 323 1.41 -23.49 -10.93
C THR A 323 2.43 -24.63 -10.76
N LYS A 324 3.48 -24.69 -11.58
CA LYS A 324 4.52 -25.72 -11.49
C LYS A 324 5.74 -25.19 -10.77
N ALA A 325 6.34 -26.03 -9.94
CA ALA A 325 7.57 -25.74 -9.23
C ALA A 325 8.52 -26.95 -9.24
N SER A 326 9.81 -26.67 -9.07
CA SER A 326 10.87 -27.64 -8.86
C SER A 326 11.62 -27.24 -7.60
N LEU A 327 11.73 -28.18 -6.65
CA LEU A 327 12.26 -27.92 -5.32
C LEU A 327 13.44 -28.85 -5.04
N LYS A 328 14.58 -28.28 -4.68
CA LYS A 328 15.74 -29.02 -4.18
C LYS A 328 15.76 -28.93 -2.66
N LEU A 329 15.79 -30.08 -1.99
CA LEU A 329 15.84 -30.21 -0.54
C LEU A 329 17.01 -31.12 -0.12
N PRO A 330 17.53 -30.99 1.11
CA PRO A 330 18.51 -31.91 1.64
C PRO A 330 17.92 -33.32 1.77
N GLY A 331 18.73 -34.35 1.51
CA GLY A 331 18.31 -35.75 1.57
C GLY A 331 17.61 -36.28 0.32
N HIS A 332 17.51 -35.48 -0.74
CA HIS A 332 17.03 -35.91 -2.06
C HIS A 332 18.12 -35.67 -3.12
N ASP A 333 18.45 -36.71 -3.88
CA ASP A 333 19.48 -36.63 -4.92
C ASP A 333 19.01 -35.80 -6.12
N ASP A 334 17.72 -35.91 -6.47
CA ASP A 334 17.08 -35.19 -7.56
C ASP A 334 16.16 -34.07 -7.06
N ASN A 335 15.90 -33.10 -7.95
CA ASN A 335 14.90 -32.07 -7.67
C ASN A 335 13.48 -32.68 -7.66
N LEU A 336 12.72 -32.36 -6.61
CA LEU A 336 11.32 -32.72 -6.49
C LEU A 336 10.49 -31.92 -7.50
N THR A 337 9.55 -32.60 -8.17
CA THR A 337 8.54 -31.94 -9.00
C THR A 337 7.35 -31.57 -8.13
N CYS A 338 6.97 -30.29 -8.13
CA CYS A 338 5.94 -29.77 -7.26
C CYS A 338 4.85 -29.03 -8.04
N LYS A 339 3.64 -29.00 -7.46
CA LYS A 339 2.52 -28.22 -7.97
C LYS A 339 1.96 -27.35 -6.85
N LEU A 340 1.62 -26.12 -7.19
CA LEU A 340 0.86 -25.22 -6.34
C LEU A 340 -0.55 -25.79 -6.16
N GLU A 341 -0.92 -26.01 -4.91
CA GLU A 341 -2.29 -26.30 -4.53
C GLU A 341 -3.11 -25.02 -4.71
N THR A 342 -4.02 -25.04 -5.70
CA THR A 342 -5.03 -24.00 -5.85
C THR A 342 -6.17 -24.34 -4.89
N GLY A 343 -6.25 -23.64 -3.76
CA GLY A 343 -7.30 -23.88 -2.76
C GLY A 343 -8.70 -23.66 -3.33
N GLY A 344 -9.59 -24.61 -3.05
CA GLY A 344 -11.04 -24.44 -3.07
C GLY A 344 -11.57 -23.93 -1.73
#